data_AF-A0A293LNC2-F1
#
_entry.id   AF-A0A293LNC2-F1
#
_cell.length_a   1.000
_cell.length_b   1.000
_cell.length_c   1.000
_cell.angle_alpha   90.00
_cell.angle_beta   90.00
_cell.angle_gamma   90.00
#
_symmetry.space_group_name_H-M   'P 1'
#
loop_
_entity.id
_entity.type
_entity.pdbx_description
1 polymer ?
#
loop_
_entity_poly.entity_id
_entity_poly.type
_entity_poly.pdbx_seq_one_letter_code
_entity_poly.pdbx_strand_id
1 'polypeptide(L)' 'MRFSGQHDIQLLREVVNLNPFKDTPPTTTWASISKNLEHMFIISSRRCRERTILMLDQYIKGDYPSLQRV' A
#
# COMPACT_ATOMS: atom_id res chain seq x y z
N MET A 1 -7.35 6.48 -10.33
CA MET A 1 -6.06 5.81 -10.59
C MET A 1 -6.20 4.30 -10.43
N ARG A 2 -5.58 3.52 -11.33
CA ARG A 2 -5.42 2.07 -11.22
C ARG A 2 -3.98 1.76 -10.77
N PHE A 3 -3.81 0.86 -9.81
CA PHE A 3 -2.47 0.41 -9.40
C PHE A 3 -1.85 -0.45 -10.49
N SER A 4 -0.59 -0.20 -10.79
CA SER A 4 0.30 -1.08 -11.56
C SER A 4 1.20 -1.82 -10.58
N GLY A 5 1.90 -2.86 -11.04
CA GLY A 5 2.88 -3.56 -10.20
C GLY A 5 3.95 -2.62 -9.63
N GLN A 6 4.39 -1.61 -10.40
CA GLN A 6 5.35 -0.62 -9.90
C GLN A 6 4.76 0.24 -8.76
N HIS A 7 3.50 0.66 -8.85
CA HIS A 7 2.83 1.39 -7.76
C HIS A 7 2.74 0.53 -6.50
N ASP A 8 2.42 -0.76 -6.64
CA ASP A 8 2.33 -1.69 -5.51
C ASP A 8 3.69 -1.89 -4.83
N ILE A 9 4.78 -2.01 -5.61
CA ILE A 9 6.15 -2.13 -5.06
C ILE A 9 6.52 -0.89 -4.25
N GLN A 10 6.27 0.32 -4.77
CA GLN A 10 6.60 1.56 -4.06
C GLN A 10 5.76 1.71 -2.79
N LEU A 11 4.46 1.40 -2.87
CA LEU A 11 3.58 1.38 -1.70
C LEU A 11 4.09 0.40 -0.62
N LEU A 12 4.44 -0.82 -1.00
CA LEU A 12 4.94 -1.83 -0.06
C LEU A 12 6.27 -1.43 0.58
N ARG A 13 7.18 -0.78 -0.17
CA ARG A 13 8.42 -0.23 0.39
C ARG A 13 8.15 0.77 1.51
N GLU A 14 7.24 1.72 1.28
CA GLU A 14 6.85 2.70 2.30
C GLU A 14 6.12 2.05 3.49
N VAL A 15 5.24 1.08 3.24
CA VAL A 15 4.55 0.32 4.29
C VAL A 15 5.55 -0.44 5.17
N VAL A 16 6.57 -1.06 4.60
CA VAL A 16 7.61 -1.76 5.37
C VAL A 16 8.47 -0.76 6.17
N ASN A 17 8.83 0.37 5.54
CA ASN A 17 9.67 1.40 6.16
C ASN A 17 8.99 2.07 7.37
N LEU A 18 7.74 2.50 7.22
CA LEU A 18 7.01 3.22 8.27
C LEU A 18 6.19 2.30 9.19
N ASN A 19 5.86 1.08 8.73
CA ASN A 19 5.07 0.08 9.44
C ASN A 19 3.78 0.62 10.10
N PRO A 20 2.73 0.90 9.30
CA PRO A 20 1.48 1.46 9.78
C PRO A 20 0.65 0.50 10.67
N PHE A 21 1.12 -0.73 10.89
CA PHE A 21 0.47 -1.71 11.76
C PHE A 21 0.98 -1.65 13.20
N LYS A 22 2.08 -0.94 13.46
CA LYS A 22 2.60 -0.71 14.81
C LYS A 22 1.88 0.42 15.55
N ASP A 23 1.31 1.38 14.81
CA ASP A 23 0.73 2.59 15.40
C ASP A 23 -0.77 2.47 15.69
N THR A 24 -1.14 2.91 16.89
CA THR A 24 -2.54 3.19 17.27
C THR A 24 -2.65 4.67 17.70
N PRO A 25 -3.52 5.49 17.08
CA PRO A 25 -4.45 5.15 16.00
C PRO A 25 -3.77 5.09 14.62
N PRO A 26 -4.21 4.18 13.73
CA PRO A 26 -3.53 3.86 12.46
C PRO A 26 -3.54 4.99 11.41
N THR A 27 -4.19 6.13 11.64
CA THR A 27 -4.46 7.13 10.60
C THR A 27 -3.27 8.02 10.24
N THR A 28 -2.36 8.29 11.17
CA THR A 28 -1.23 9.19 10.96
C THR A 28 -0.21 8.59 10.00
N THR A 29 0.13 7.32 10.18
CA THR A 29 1.18 6.65 9.40
C THR A 29 0.76 6.44 7.95
N TRP A 30 -0.51 6.13 7.69
CA TRP A 30 -1.03 6.09 6.32
C TRP A 30 -1.02 7.47 5.64
N ALA A 31 -1.21 8.56 6.39
CA ALA A 31 -1.08 9.91 5.85
C ALA A 31 0.37 10.23 5.44
N SER A 32 1.35 9.83 6.26
CA SER A 32 2.77 9.96 5.92
C SER A 32 3.15 9.13 4.68
N ILE A 33 2.70 7.86 4.60
CA ILE A 33 2.92 7.01 3.42
C ILE A 33 2.35 7.67 2.15
N SER A 34 1.11 8.16 2.24
CA SER A 34 0.45 8.85 1.13
C SER A 34 1.28 10.03 0.62
N LYS A 35 1.76 10.87 1.55
CA LYS A 35 2.56 12.06 1.26
C LYS A 35 3.91 11.71 0.64
N ASN A 36 4.59 10.66 1.11
CA ASN A 36 5.87 10.21 0.55
C ASN A 36 5.72 9.74 -0.91
N LEU A 37 4.57 9.15 -1.25
CA LEU A 37 4.28 8.64 -2.59
C LEU A 37 3.84 9.73 -3.57
N GLU A 38 3.44 10.93 -3.11
CA GLU A 38 2.94 12.01 -3.98
C GLU A 38 3.94 12.41 -5.08
N HIS A 39 5.24 12.29 -4.82
CA HIS A 39 6.29 12.55 -5.80
C HIS A 39 6.34 11.53 -6.95
N MET A 40 5.79 10.33 -6.74
CA MET A 40 5.73 9.27 -7.75
C MET A 40 4.35 9.17 -8.38
N PHE A 41 3.29 9.27 -7.56
CA PHE A 41 1.90 9.17 -8.01
C PHE A 41 0.92 9.70 -6.96
N ILE A 42 -0.16 10.35 -7.42
CA ILE A 42 -1.19 10.91 -6.53
C ILE A 42 -2.09 9.78 -6.00
N ILE A 43 -2.01 9.54 -4.70
CA ILE A 43 -2.79 8.55 -3.98
C ILE A 43 -3.21 9.10 -2.62
N SER A 44 -4.38 8.69 -2.11
CA SER A 44 -4.83 9.02 -0.76
C SER A 44 -4.41 7.98 0.27
N SER A 45 -4.26 8.40 1.52
CA SER A 45 -3.94 7.52 2.66
C SER A 45 -4.93 6.36 2.80
N ARG A 46 -6.23 6.62 2.58
CA ARG A 46 -7.28 5.60 2.53
C ARG A 46 -6.98 4.54 1.47
N ARG A 47 -6.63 4.96 0.24
CA ARG A 47 -6.31 4.02 -0.84
C ARG A 47 -5.02 3.24 -0.59
N CYS A 48 -4.02 3.84 0.05
CA CYS A 48 -2.80 3.13 0.46
C CYS A 48 -3.16 1.96 1.39
N ARG A 49 -4.00 2.22 2.40
CA ARG A 49 -4.48 1.21 3.34
C ARG A 49 -5.29 0.12 2.65
N GLU A 50 -6.33 0.50 1.89
CA GLU A 50 -7.21 -0.44 1.19
C GLU A 50 -6.42 -1.36 0.25
N ARG A 51 -5.48 -0.80 -0.51
CA ARG A 51 -4.65 -1.58 -1.43
C ARG A 51 -3.72 -2.53 -0.70
N THR A 52 -3.08 -2.08 0.38
CA THR A 52 -2.19 -2.92 1.19
C THR A 52 -2.94 -4.10 1.80
N ILE A 53 -4.12 -3.84 2.39
CA ILE A 53 -4.97 -4.90 2.97
C ILE A 53 -5.38 -5.91 1.88
N LEU A 54 -5.76 -5.44 0.70
CA LEU A 54 -6.12 -6.31 -0.42
C LEU A 54 -4.94 -7.21 -0.85
N MET A 55 -3.72 -6.67 -0.93
CA MET A 55 -2.53 -7.46 -1.28
C MET A 55 -2.20 -8.50 -0.21
N LEU A 56 -2.33 -8.14 1.07
CA LEU A 56 -2.13 -9.09 2.18
C LEU A 56 -3.17 -10.21 2.15
N ASP A 57 -4.44 -9.89 1.93
CA ASP A 57 -5.53 -10.88 1.79
C ASP A 57 -5.28 -11.84 0.62
N GLN A 58 -4.88 -11.32 -0.54
CA GLN A 58 -4.52 -12.12 -1.72
C GLN A 58 -3.33 -13.04 -1.44
N TYR A 59 -2.29 -12.54 -0.76
CA TYR A 59 -1.14 -13.33 -0.36
C TYR A 59 -1.52 -14.46 0.60
N ILE A 60 -2.32 -14.17 1.63
CA ILE A 60 -2.79 -15.15 2.62
C ILE A 60 -3.64 -16.24 1.96
N LYS A 61 -4.46 -15.87 0.97
CA LYS A 61 -5.29 -16.82 0.21
C LYS A 61 -4.51 -17.62 -0.85
N GLY A 62 -3.22 -17.32 -1.07
CA GLY A 62 -2.43 -17.95 -2.12
C GLY A 62 -2.80 -17.50 -3.55
N ASP A 63 -3.52 -16.38 -3.69
CA ASP A 63 -3.91 -15.81 -4.98
C ASP A 63 -2.77 -14.96 -5.58
N TYR A 64 -1.66 -15.63 -5.88
CA TYR A 64 -0.49 -15.02 -6.50
C TYR A 64 -0.77 -14.43 -7.91
N PRO A 65 -1.63 -15.02 -8.76
CA PRO A 65 -1.97 -14.41 -10.04
C PRO A 65 -2.54 -12.99 -9.90
N SER A 66 -3.37 -12.73 -8.89
CA SER A 66 -3.90 -11.39 -8.63
C SER A 66 -2.86 -10.37 -8.13
N LEU A 67 -1.71 -10.84 -7.63
CA LEU A 67 -0.58 -10.01 -7.20
C LEU A 67 0.37 -9.66 -8.37
N GLN A 68 0.43 -10.51 -9.40
CA GLN A 68 1.31 -10.35 -10.57
C GLN A 68 0.73 -9.39 -11.64
N ARG A 69 0.10 -8.29 -11.23
CA ARG A 69 -0.54 -7.35 -12.17
C ARG A 69 0.50 -6.77 -13.13
N VAL A 70 0.38 -7.17 -14.41
CA VAL A 70 1.15 -6.66 -15.56
C VAL A 70 0.72 -5.24 -15.90
#